data_AF-A0A0C3RWS9-F1
#
_entry.id   AF-A0A0C3RWS9-F1
#
_cell.length_a   1.000
_cell.length_b   1.000
_cell.length_c   1.000
_cell.angle_alpha   90.00
_cell.angle_beta   90.00
_cell.angle_gamma   90.00
#
_symmetry.space_group_name_H-M   'P 1'
#
loop_
_entity.id
_entity.type
_entity.pdbx_description
1 polymer ?
#
loop_
_entity_poly.entity_id
_entity_poly.type
_entity_poly.pdbx_seq_one_letter_code
_entity_poly.pdbx_strand_id
1 'polypeptide(L)'
;MTVAASTQFILPSDYTFTPGGLLVHKDTYARAEKLMNQAQNRDPDMHDMYIYNDFFGYAVLELVDDTLSAIDSFVAKKKWLDAWNALFSLTVFNPMCGGVWKQVDDGDRVIATEKTFAALAVAIIRALESAEPSALNEETIPNLESALMDMAAWGTLRINHTWGIREVSPGSPPTGCVRMASS
;
A
#
# COMPACT_ATOMS: atom_id res chain seq x y z
N MET A 1 -15.50 -26.74 33.99
CA MET A 1 -14.73 -25.80 33.16
C MET A 1 -15.00 -26.14 31.70
N THR A 2 -15.87 -25.37 31.05
CA THR A 2 -16.22 -25.55 29.65
C THR A 2 -15.18 -24.81 28.82
N VAL A 3 -14.34 -25.54 28.09
CA VAL A 3 -13.36 -24.96 27.16
C VAL A 3 -14.16 -24.34 26.01
N ALA A 4 -14.08 -23.02 25.85
CA ALA A 4 -14.72 -22.34 24.73
C ALA A 4 -14.17 -22.94 23.42
N ALA A 5 -15.07 -23.35 22.52
CA ALA A 5 -14.69 -23.87 21.23
C ALA A 5 -13.85 -22.81 20.49
N SER A 6 -12.64 -23.18 20.06
CA SER A 6 -11.79 -22.30 19.26
C SER A 6 -12.51 -22.01 17.95
N THR A 7 -12.97 -20.77 17.78
CA THR A 7 -13.58 -20.32 16.53
C THR A 7 -12.51 -20.39 15.45
N GLN A 8 -12.63 -21.36 14.55
CA GLN A 8 -11.68 -21.54 13.46
C GLN A 8 -11.91 -20.43 12.43
N PHE A 9 -10.90 -19.59 12.20
CA PHE A 9 -10.93 -18.61 11.12
C PHE A 9 -10.96 -19.33 9.77
N ILE A 10 -11.96 -19.02 8.95
CA ILE A 10 -12.07 -19.52 7.58
C ILE A 10 -11.69 -18.37 6.65
N LEU A 11 -10.60 -18.56 5.90
CA LEU A 11 -10.14 -17.59 4.91
C LEU A 11 -11.18 -17.47 3.77
N PRO A 12 -11.70 -16.27 3.50
CA PRO A 12 -12.58 -16.05 2.34
C PRO A 12 -11.87 -16.38 1.02
N SER A 13 -12.61 -16.91 0.04
CA SER A 13 -12.04 -17.47 -1.19
C SER A 13 -11.41 -16.42 -2.11
N ASP A 14 -11.80 -15.16 -1.96
CA ASP A 14 -11.34 -13.96 -2.65
C ASP A 14 -10.20 -13.25 -1.90
N TYR A 15 -9.78 -13.77 -0.74
CA TYR A 15 -8.69 -13.25 0.06
C TYR A 15 -7.43 -14.12 -0.02
N THR A 16 -6.29 -13.50 0.28
CA THR A 16 -4.97 -14.14 0.36
C THR A 16 -4.11 -13.43 1.41
N PHE A 17 -2.97 -14.02 1.75
CA PHE A 17 -1.95 -13.36 2.56
C PHE A 17 -0.81 -12.87 1.66
N THR A 18 -0.33 -11.66 1.93
CA THR A 18 0.96 -11.19 1.38
C THR A 18 2.11 -12.01 1.99
N PRO A 19 3.32 -11.98 1.40
CA PRO A 19 4.50 -12.59 2.02
C PRO A 19 4.80 -12.09 3.44
N GLY A 20 4.37 -10.86 3.78
CA GLY A 20 4.49 -10.28 5.11
C GLY A 20 3.38 -10.69 6.10
N GLY A 21 2.47 -11.60 5.72
CA GLY A 21 1.39 -12.08 6.58
C GLY A 21 0.17 -11.15 6.66
N LEU A 22 0.12 -10.08 5.86
CA LEU A 22 -1.05 -9.19 5.78
C LEU A 22 -2.17 -9.86 4.98
N LEU A 23 -3.37 -9.96 5.57
CA LEU A 23 -4.59 -10.41 4.89
C LEU A 23 -5.08 -9.33 3.91
N VAL A 24 -5.26 -9.70 2.65
CA VAL A 24 -5.66 -8.79 1.57
C VAL A 24 -6.58 -9.47 0.57
N HIS A 25 -7.44 -8.70 -0.10
CA HIS A 25 -8.19 -9.20 -1.25
C HIS A 25 -7.23 -9.55 -2.40
N LYS A 26 -7.53 -10.60 -3.18
CA LYS A 26 -6.68 -11.06 -4.29
C LYS A 26 -6.44 -9.98 -5.35
N ASP A 27 -7.46 -9.19 -5.66
CA ASP A 27 -7.30 -8.06 -6.60
C ASP A 27 -6.34 -6.98 -6.07
N THR A 28 -6.37 -6.71 -4.76
CA THR A 28 -5.43 -5.79 -4.12
C THR A 28 -4.01 -6.29 -4.29
N TYR A 29 -3.78 -7.57 -3.98
CA TYR A 29 -2.46 -8.18 -4.10
C TYR A 29 -1.96 -8.18 -5.54
N ALA A 30 -2.80 -8.60 -6.50
CA ALA A 30 -2.45 -8.61 -7.92
C ALA A 30 -2.10 -7.22 -8.46
N ARG A 31 -2.78 -6.17 -7.99
CA ARG A 31 -2.46 -4.77 -8.34
C ARG A 31 -1.12 -4.35 -7.76
N ALA A 32 -0.85 -4.65 -6.49
CA ALA A 32 0.42 -4.35 -5.85
C ALA A 32 1.60 -5.08 -6.52
N GLU A 33 1.45 -6.37 -6.85
CA GLU A 33 2.47 -7.13 -7.60
C GLU A 33 2.70 -6.55 -9.00
N LYS A 34 1.62 -6.15 -9.69
CA LYS A 34 1.74 -5.49 -11.00
C LYS A 34 2.54 -4.20 -10.89
N LEU A 35 2.25 -3.37 -9.88
CA LEU A 35 3.00 -2.13 -9.63
C LEU A 35 4.46 -2.42 -9.29
N MET A 36 4.75 -3.45 -8.49
CA MET A 36 6.11 -3.84 -8.17
C MET A 36 6.90 -4.28 -9.40
N ASN A 37 6.32 -5.13 -10.26
CA ASN A 37 6.94 -5.53 -11.52
C ASN A 37 7.18 -4.33 -12.43
N GLN A 38 6.23 -3.40 -12.48
CA GLN A 38 6.37 -2.16 -13.24
C GLN A 38 7.47 -1.25 -12.67
N ALA A 39 7.63 -1.18 -11.34
CA ALA A 39 8.70 -0.43 -10.69
C ALA A 39 10.06 -1.06 -11.01
N GLN A 40 10.23 -2.37 -10.80
CA GLN A 40 11.48 -3.08 -11.10
C GLN A 40 11.93 -2.91 -12.56
N ASN A 41 10.99 -2.91 -13.51
CA ASN A 41 11.30 -2.65 -14.91
C ASN A 41 11.81 -1.23 -15.18
N ARG A 42 11.63 -0.29 -14.25
CA ARG A 42 12.13 1.09 -14.31
C ARG A 42 13.28 1.34 -13.33
N ASP A 43 13.71 0.34 -12.58
CA ASP A 43 14.80 0.44 -11.61
C ASP A 43 16.14 0.36 -12.35
N PRO A 44 16.95 1.44 -12.38
CA PRO A 44 18.23 1.44 -13.06
C PRO A 44 19.20 0.37 -12.56
N ASP A 45 19.15 0.05 -11.26
CA ASP A 45 20.02 -0.96 -10.65
C ASP A 45 19.70 -2.38 -11.15
N MET A 46 18.44 -2.62 -11.54
CA MET A 46 18.01 -3.89 -12.16
C MET A 46 18.52 -4.05 -13.61
N HIS A 47 19.04 -2.98 -14.20
CA HIS A 47 19.51 -2.94 -15.60
C HIS A 47 20.98 -2.54 -15.73
N ASP A 48 21.77 -2.68 -14.65
CA ASP A 48 23.20 -2.31 -14.59
C ASP A 48 23.47 -0.84 -15.02
N MET A 49 22.53 0.07 -14.75
CA MET A 49 22.65 1.50 -15.05
C MET A 49 23.02 2.31 -13.81
N TYR A 50 24.18 2.97 -13.85
CA TYR A 50 24.66 3.81 -12.74
C TYR A 50 24.20 5.27 -12.88
N ILE A 51 22.89 5.51 -12.75
CA ILE A 51 22.31 6.86 -12.73
C ILE A 51 21.92 7.28 -11.31
N TYR A 52 21.59 8.56 -11.13
CA TYR A 52 21.18 9.08 -9.81
C TYR A 52 19.92 8.37 -9.28
N ASN A 53 19.89 8.15 -7.97
CA ASN A 53 18.85 7.37 -7.28
C ASN A 53 17.43 7.96 -7.47
N ASP A 54 17.32 9.29 -7.64
CA ASP A 54 16.03 9.97 -7.78
C ASP A 54 15.25 9.54 -9.02
N PHE A 55 15.92 9.03 -10.07
CA PHE A 55 15.25 8.53 -11.28
C PHE A 55 14.26 7.41 -10.96
N PHE A 56 14.65 6.46 -10.10
CA PHE A 56 13.75 5.40 -9.67
C PHE A 56 12.61 5.95 -8.82
N GLY A 57 12.90 6.90 -7.93
CA GLY A 57 11.88 7.62 -7.16
C GLY A 57 10.81 8.28 -8.04
N TYR A 58 11.21 9.00 -9.08
CA TYR A 58 10.27 9.63 -10.03
C TYR A 58 9.47 8.61 -10.84
N ALA A 59 10.09 7.51 -11.27
CA ALA A 59 9.42 6.42 -11.96
C ALA A 59 8.34 5.77 -11.08
N VAL A 60 8.61 5.58 -9.79
CA VAL A 60 7.63 5.09 -8.82
C VAL A 60 6.53 6.14 -8.56
N LEU A 61 6.88 7.42 -8.47
CA LEU A 61 5.90 8.50 -8.29
C LEU A 61 4.91 8.56 -9.45
N GLU A 62 5.37 8.42 -10.69
CA GLU A 62 4.51 8.33 -11.88
C GLU A 62 3.52 7.16 -11.78
N LEU A 63 3.97 5.98 -11.34
CA LEU A 63 3.10 4.82 -11.12
C LEU A 63 2.03 5.09 -10.05
N VAL A 64 2.39 5.78 -8.96
CA VAL A 64 1.44 6.16 -7.92
C VAL A 64 0.41 7.14 -8.47
N ASP A 65 0.84 8.18 -9.18
CA ASP A 65 -0.03 9.20 -9.77
C ASP A 65 -1.01 8.59 -10.79
N ASP A 66 -0.53 7.72 -11.68
CA ASP A 66 -1.35 7.00 -12.65
C ASP A 66 -2.40 6.13 -11.96
N THR A 67 -2.01 5.46 -10.87
CA THR A 67 -2.92 4.62 -10.09
C THR A 67 -3.99 5.45 -9.40
N LEU A 68 -3.63 6.60 -8.82
CA LEU A 68 -4.59 7.54 -8.24
C LEU A 68 -5.58 8.06 -9.29
N SER A 69 -5.12 8.37 -10.50
CA SER A 69 -6.02 8.73 -11.61
C SER A 69 -6.97 7.59 -12.00
N ALA A 70 -6.48 6.35 -12.01
CA ALA A 70 -7.33 5.19 -12.25
C ALA A 70 -8.36 4.96 -11.12
N ILE A 71 -7.98 5.22 -9.86
CA ILE A 71 -8.89 5.17 -8.71
C ILE A 71 -10.00 6.21 -8.84
N ASP A 72 -9.67 7.44 -9.23
CA ASP A 72 -10.66 8.49 -9.51
C ASP A 72 -11.67 8.05 -10.57
N SER A 73 -11.23 7.33 -11.61
CA SER A 73 -12.12 6.73 -12.60
C SER A 73 -13.08 5.68 -12.03
N PHE A 74 -12.66 4.90 -11.02
CA PHE A 74 -13.56 3.98 -10.30
C PHE A 74 -14.55 4.74 -9.43
N VAL A 75 -14.09 5.79 -8.74
CA VAL A 75 -14.92 6.69 -7.93
C VAL A 75 -16.01 7.37 -8.77
N ALA A 76 -15.65 7.93 -9.92
CA ALA A 76 -16.58 8.55 -10.85
C ALA A 76 -17.66 7.56 -11.35
N LYS A 77 -17.27 6.29 -11.52
CA LYS A 77 -18.17 5.19 -11.92
C LYS A 77 -18.89 4.53 -10.75
N LYS A 78 -18.71 5.04 -9.52
CA LYS A 78 -19.28 4.48 -8.27
C LYS A 78 -18.92 3.01 -8.02
N LYS A 79 -17.76 2.58 -8.51
CA LYS A 79 -17.22 1.23 -8.29
C LYS A 79 -16.41 1.21 -6.99
N TRP A 80 -17.12 1.31 -5.86
CA TRP A 80 -16.50 1.62 -4.56
C TRP A 80 -15.54 0.53 -4.05
N LEU A 81 -15.87 -0.75 -4.21
CA LEU A 81 -14.98 -1.85 -3.81
C LEU A 81 -13.77 -1.98 -4.74
N ASP A 82 -13.93 -1.72 -6.05
CA ASP A 82 -12.80 -1.65 -6.98
C ASP A 82 -11.85 -0.49 -6.60
N ALA A 83 -12.42 0.67 -6.26
CA ALA A 83 -11.68 1.83 -5.80
C ALA A 83 -10.95 1.56 -4.47
N TRP A 84 -11.62 0.89 -3.52
CA TRP A 84 -11.04 0.46 -2.25
C TRP A 84 -9.84 -0.47 -2.46
N ASN A 85 -10.03 -1.55 -3.24
CA ASN A 85 -8.97 -2.51 -3.51
C ASN A 85 -7.78 -1.88 -4.25
N ALA A 86 -8.04 -0.96 -5.17
CA ALA A 86 -6.99 -0.21 -5.85
C ALA A 86 -6.25 0.76 -4.90
N LEU A 87 -6.97 1.49 -4.04
CA LEU A 87 -6.34 2.38 -3.06
C LEU A 87 -5.51 1.59 -2.04
N PHE A 88 -6.05 0.49 -1.52
CA PHE A 88 -5.33 -0.38 -0.60
C PHE A 88 -4.12 -1.05 -1.25
N SER A 89 -4.16 -1.30 -2.57
CA SER A 89 -2.98 -1.82 -3.28
C SER A 89 -1.80 -0.86 -3.25
N LEU A 90 -2.05 0.46 -3.19
CA LEU A 90 -0.98 1.45 -3.02
C LEU A 90 -0.33 1.33 -1.64
N THR A 91 -1.12 1.15 -0.57
CA THR A 91 -0.56 1.01 0.79
C THR A 91 0.27 -0.25 0.95
N VAL A 92 -0.07 -1.33 0.23
CA VAL A 92 0.73 -2.55 0.15
C VAL A 92 1.98 -2.35 -0.71
N PHE A 93 1.85 -1.68 -1.86
CA PHE A 93 2.95 -1.43 -2.79
C PHE A 93 4.04 -0.51 -2.21
N ASN A 94 3.66 0.55 -1.52
CA ASN A 94 4.59 1.55 -1.01
C ASN A 94 5.74 0.98 -0.15
N PRO A 95 5.51 0.12 0.86
CA PRO A 95 6.61 -0.52 1.58
C PRO A 95 7.38 -1.53 0.72
N MET A 96 6.75 -2.19 -0.26
CA MET A 96 7.44 -3.13 -1.18
C MET A 96 8.50 -2.42 -2.02
N CYS A 97 8.24 -1.19 -2.46
CA CYS A 97 9.19 -0.36 -3.21
C CYS A 97 10.03 0.57 -2.30
N GLY A 98 10.03 0.35 -0.98
CA GLY A 98 10.80 1.13 -0.01
C GLY A 98 10.38 2.60 0.15
N GLY A 99 9.22 3.00 -0.37
CA GLY A 99 8.72 4.39 -0.29
C GLY A 99 9.62 5.43 -0.98
N VAL A 100 10.46 5.02 -1.93
CA VAL A 100 11.50 5.85 -2.56
C VAL A 100 10.95 7.12 -3.22
N TRP A 101 9.73 7.08 -3.75
CA TRP A 101 9.08 8.22 -4.40
C TRP A 101 8.83 9.39 -3.46
N LYS A 102 8.80 9.17 -2.14
CA LYS A 102 8.62 10.24 -1.16
C LYS A 102 9.86 11.12 -0.98
N GLN A 103 11.01 10.66 -1.48
CA GLN A 103 12.33 11.27 -1.29
C GLN A 103 12.82 12.02 -2.53
N VAL A 104 12.01 12.10 -3.59
CA VAL A 104 12.37 12.87 -4.80
C VAL A 104 12.49 14.36 -4.49
N ASP A 105 13.32 15.06 -5.26
CA ASP A 105 13.56 16.52 -5.13
C ASP A 105 12.40 17.39 -5.68
N ASP A 106 11.18 16.86 -5.69
CA ASP A 106 9.95 17.55 -6.06
C ASP A 106 8.91 17.37 -4.95
N GLY A 107 9.16 18.06 -3.84
CA GLY A 107 8.32 17.97 -2.64
C GLY A 107 6.88 18.42 -2.89
N ASP A 108 6.66 19.37 -3.80
CA ASP A 108 5.32 19.88 -4.12
C ASP A 108 4.48 18.80 -4.82
N ARG A 109 5.07 18.07 -5.78
CA ARG A 109 4.40 16.92 -6.40
C ARG A 109 4.08 15.85 -5.37
N VAL A 110 5.01 15.49 -4.49
CA VAL A 110 4.72 14.49 -3.47
C VAL A 110 3.59 14.93 -2.53
N ILE A 111 3.57 16.19 -2.10
CA ILE A 111 2.49 16.73 -1.27
C ILE A 111 1.14 16.65 -2.02
N ALA A 112 1.12 16.94 -3.32
CA ALA A 112 -0.08 16.82 -4.14
C ALA A 112 -0.56 15.36 -4.25
N THR A 113 0.35 14.41 -4.48
CA THR A 113 0.06 12.96 -4.52
C THR A 113 -0.51 12.48 -3.18
N GLU A 114 0.09 12.87 -2.06
CA GLU A 114 -0.40 12.48 -0.72
C GLU A 114 -1.77 13.07 -0.41
N LYS A 115 -2.03 14.33 -0.75
CA LYS A 115 -3.36 14.95 -0.63
C LYS A 115 -4.39 14.25 -1.50
N THR A 116 -4.02 13.84 -2.70
CA THR A 116 -4.90 13.11 -3.63
C THR A 116 -5.26 11.74 -3.07
N PHE A 117 -4.28 11.00 -2.54
CA PHE A 117 -4.53 9.74 -1.84
C PHE A 117 -5.51 9.93 -0.67
N ALA A 118 -5.27 10.92 0.19
CA ALA A 118 -6.11 11.18 1.36
C ALA A 118 -7.55 11.59 0.96
N ALA A 119 -7.70 12.41 -0.08
CA ALA A 119 -9.01 12.80 -0.59
C ALA A 119 -9.80 11.60 -1.13
N LEU A 120 -9.15 10.74 -1.90
CA LEU A 120 -9.75 9.50 -2.41
C LEU A 120 -10.11 8.54 -1.27
N ALA A 121 -9.24 8.36 -0.28
CA ALA A 121 -9.51 7.55 0.90
C ALA A 121 -10.79 7.99 1.62
N VAL A 122 -10.89 9.27 1.94
CA VAL A 122 -12.07 9.84 2.61
C VAL A 122 -13.32 9.70 1.75
N ALA A 123 -13.23 9.94 0.44
CA ALA A 123 -14.36 9.81 -0.48
C ALA A 123 -14.88 8.37 -0.55
N ILE A 124 -13.97 7.38 -0.68
CA ILE A 124 -14.32 5.97 -0.77
C ILE A 124 -14.92 5.47 0.55
N ILE A 125 -14.30 5.80 1.70
CA ILE A 125 -14.80 5.42 3.03
C ILE A 125 -16.23 5.94 3.23
N ARG A 126 -16.46 7.24 2.97
CA ARG A 126 -17.80 7.84 3.08
C ARG A 126 -18.82 7.18 2.17
N ALA A 127 -18.43 6.87 0.93
CA ALA A 127 -19.32 6.22 -0.02
C ALA A 127 -19.73 4.81 0.44
N LEU A 128 -18.77 4.01 0.92
CA LEU A 128 -19.01 2.67 1.46
C LEU A 128 -19.88 2.69 2.73
N GLU A 129 -19.63 3.66 3.62
CA GLU A 129 -20.44 3.86 4.84
C GLU A 129 -21.88 4.26 4.51
N SER A 130 -22.06 5.14 3.52
CA SER A 130 -23.38 5.63 3.10
C SER A 130 -24.19 4.67 2.22
N ALA A 131 -23.63 3.52 1.84
CA ALA A 131 -24.35 2.51 1.08
C ALA A 131 -25.45 1.87 1.95
N GLU A 132 -26.51 1.36 1.31
CA GLU A 132 -27.58 0.64 2.00
C GLU A 132 -27.70 -0.80 1.45
N PRO A 133 -27.33 -1.85 2.23
CA PRO A 133 -26.66 -1.78 3.54
C PRO A 133 -25.22 -1.22 3.42
N SER A 134 -24.67 -0.72 4.52
CA SER A 134 -23.29 -0.22 4.56
C SER A 134 -22.34 -1.33 4.11
N ALA A 135 -21.42 -1.00 3.22
CA ALA A 135 -20.37 -1.91 2.76
C ALA A 135 -19.07 -1.76 3.58
N LEU A 136 -19.02 -0.81 4.51
CA LEU A 136 -17.86 -0.56 5.37
C LEU A 136 -17.96 -1.41 6.65
N ASN A 137 -17.87 -2.72 6.51
CA ASN A 137 -17.90 -3.68 7.62
C ASN A 137 -17.00 -4.90 7.32
N GLU A 138 -16.71 -5.70 8.34
CA GLU A 138 -15.86 -6.89 8.23
C GLU A 138 -16.51 -8.06 7.46
N GLU A 139 -17.83 -8.05 7.29
CA GLU A 139 -18.49 -9.07 6.45
C GLU A 139 -18.20 -8.84 4.96
N THR A 140 -18.13 -7.57 4.55
CA THR A 140 -17.83 -7.17 3.16
C THR A 140 -16.34 -7.00 2.93
N ILE A 141 -15.61 -6.48 3.93
CA ILE A 141 -14.17 -6.23 3.89
C ILE A 141 -13.53 -6.94 5.08
N PRO A 142 -13.27 -8.26 5.00
CA PRO A 142 -12.66 -9.07 6.07
C PRO A 142 -11.40 -8.50 6.74
N ASN A 143 -10.65 -7.65 6.03
CA ASN A 143 -9.43 -7.01 6.52
C ASN A 143 -9.61 -5.51 6.80
N LEU A 144 -10.83 -5.06 7.13
CA LEU A 144 -11.19 -3.64 7.26
C LEU A 144 -10.26 -2.90 8.23
N GLU A 145 -10.04 -3.43 9.43
CA GLU A 145 -9.19 -2.78 10.44
C GLU A 145 -7.77 -2.55 9.94
N SER A 146 -7.11 -3.60 9.43
CA SER A 146 -5.73 -3.49 8.94
C SER A 146 -5.64 -2.56 7.73
N ALA A 147 -6.61 -2.62 6.82
CA ALA A 147 -6.65 -1.74 5.67
C ALA A 147 -6.79 -0.26 6.06
N LEU A 148 -7.63 0.05 7.04
CA LEU A 148 -7.77 1.42 7.55
C LEU A 148 -6.50 1.91 8.25
N MET A 149 -5.86 1.05 9.04
CA MET A 149 -4.57 1.37 9.69
C MET A 149 -3.47 1.67 8.67
N ASP A 150 -3.35 0.85 7.62
CA ASP A 150 -2.36 1.04 6.56
C ASP A 150 -2.63 2.30 5.72
N MET A 151 -3.90 2.57 5.42
CA MET A 151 -4.30 3.81 4.73
C MET A 151 -4.03 5.05 5.58
N ALA A 152 -4.24 4.98 6.90
CA ALA A 152 -3.88 6.07 7.81
C ALA A 152 -2.35 6.23 7.90
N ALA A 153 -1.61 5.12 7.89
CA ALA A 153 -0.15 5.12 7.94
C ALA A 153 0.50 5.74 6.68
N TRP A 154 -0.22 5.78 5.56
CA TRP A 154 0.22 6.42 4.33
C TRP A 154 0.72 7.85 4.56
N GLY A 155 -0.02 8.64 5.36
CA GLY A 155 0.29 10.04 5.66
C GLY A 155 1.26 10.22 6.83
N THR A 156 1.36 9.25 7.75
CA THR A 156 2.25 9.36 8.92
C THR A 156 3.72 9.14 8.57
N LEU A 157 4.02 8.52 7.42
CA LEU A 157 5.39 8.43 6.89
C LEU A 157 6.07 9.80 6.66
N ARG A 158 5.34 10.92 6.70
CA ARG A 158 5.91 12.30 6.72
C ARG A 158 5.94 12.97 8.08
N ILE A 159 5.21 12.49 9.09
CA ILE A 159 5.30 13.00 10.48
C ILE A 159 6.44 12.27 11.23
N ASN A 160 7.54 12.04 10.55
CA ASN A 160 8.82 11.74 11.19
C ASN A 160 9.83 12.73 10.63
N HIS A 161 9.52 14.02 10.76
CA HIS A 161 10.50 15.06 10.55
C HIS A 161 11.63 14.85 11.56
N THR A 162 12.83 14.56 11.03
CA THR A 162 14.12 14.84 11.69
C THR A 162 14.33 14.18 13.05
N TRP A 163 15.01 13.03 13.06
CA TRP A 163 15.69 12.42 14.21
C TRP A 163 14.83 12.14 15.47
N GLY A 164 14.49 10.86 15.65
CA GLY A 164 14.53 10.25 16.99
C GLY A 164 13.25 9.58 17.47
N ILE A 165 12.98 8.37 16.97
CA ILE A 165 12.72 7.21 17.84
C ILE A 165 13.47 6.02 17.25
N ARG A 166 14.60 5.68 17.88
CA ARG A 166 15.19 4.35 17.83
C ARG A 166 14.40 3.50 18.83
N GLU A 167 13.68 2.49 18.37
CA GLU A 167 13.72 1.23 19.10
C GLU A 167 14.87 0.42 18.51
N VAL A 168 16.05 0.63 19.09
CA VAL A 168 17.12 -0.36 18.96
C VAL A 168 16.67 -1.52 19.84
N SER A 169 16.14 -2.59 19.23
CA SER A 169 16.32 -3.90 19.85
C SER A 169 17.83 -4.16 19.89
N PRO A 170 18.42 -4.43 21.06
CA PRO A 170 19.85 -4.70 21.14
C PRO A 170 20.12 -6.06 20.49
N GLY A 171 20.51 -6.05 19.20
CA GLY A 171 21.04 -7.26 18.56
C GLY A 171 20.84 -7.45 17.05
N SER A 172 20.14 -6.59 16.31
CA SER A 172 19.90 -6.83 14.88
C SER A 172 20.94 -6.11 13.99
N PRO A 173 21.67 -6.83 13.11
CA PRO A 173 22.58 -6.21 12.15
C PRO A 173 21.79 -5.42 11.09
N PRO A 174 22.41 -4.38 10.49
CA PRO A 174 21.75 -3.54 9.50
C PRO A 174 21.42 -4.36 8.25
N THR A 175 20.13 -4.49 7.95
CA THR A 175 19.63 -5.10 6.72
C THR A 175 19.89 -4.16 5.54
N GLY A 176 21.07 -4.31 4.93
CA GLY A 176 21.23 -4.01 3.51
C GLY A 176 20.45 -5.03 2.67
N CYS A 177 20.06 -4.64 1.45
CA CYS A 177 19.36 -5.45 0.46
C CYS A 177 19.75 -6.94 0.53
N VAL A 178 18.79 -7.78 0.90
CA VAL A 178 18.95 -9.23 0.76
C VAL A 178 18.85 -9.55 -0.73
N ARG A 179 20.01 -9.79 -1.34
CA ARG A 179 20.14 -10.49 -2.61
C ARG A 179 19.51 -11.88 -2.43
N MET A 180 18.40 -12.18 -3.11
CA MET A 180 18.00 -13.56 -3.31
C MET A 180 19.01 -14.20 -4.26
N ALA A 181 19.92 -15.01 -3.71
CA ALA A 181 20.81 -15.83 -4.50
C ALA A 181 20.03 -17.05 -5.01
N SER A 182 20.00 -17.18 -6.33
CA SER A 182 19.59 -18.39 -7.05
C SER A 182 20.66 -19.47 -6.93
N SER A 183 20.32 -20.60 -6.32
CA SER A 183 20.70 -21.98 -6.69
C SER A 183 20.13 -22.96 -5.67
#